data_AF-A0A7M7GDI2-F1
#
_entry.id   AF-A0A7M7GDI2-F1
#
_cell.length_a   1.000
_cell.length_b   1.000
_cell.length_c   1.000
_cell.angle_alpha   90.00
_cell.angle_beta   90.00
_cell.angle_gamma   90.00
#
_symmetry.space_group_name_H-M   'P 1'
#
loop_
_entity.id
_entity.type
_entity.pdbx_description
1 polymer ?
#
loop_
_entity_poly.entity_id
_entity_poly.type
_entity_poly.pdbx_seq_one_letter_code
_entity_poly.pdbx_strand_id
1 'polypeptide(L)'
;MSGGSKKEVEVLPKVTREDNRKRIVDLDVLGENLKCKECQSILFLTNTIEEKCIGLYSILTIKRDSCQGTTKVEMSSKDENGKSEVTASIVLGAVHAGVGNTNLNKLLACANLPSISNYLYKQYEKMIGTAIETEARTSCLQAAIEEKQLVIENIEKLRNQL
;
A
#
# COMPACT_ATOMS: atom_id res chain seq x y z
N MET A 1 -10.22 -2.54 33.37
CA MET A 1 -10.39 -1.19 32.81
C MET A 1 -9.17 -0.88 31.94
N SER A 2 -9.18 -1.32 30.69
CA SER A 2 -8.06 -1.19 29.76
C SER A 2 -8.27 0.06 28.89
N GLY A 3 -7.39 1.04 29.08
CA GLY A 3 -7.47 2.35 28.43
C GLY A 3 -7.28 2.26 26.91
N GLY A 4 -8.28 2.76 26.18
CA GLY A 4 -8.16 3.01 24.75
C GLY A 4 -7.27 4.23 24.52
N SER A 5 -6.08 4.01 23.99
CA SER A 5 -5.24 5.09 23.46
C SER A 5 -5.92 5.65 22.20
N LYS A 6 -6.38 6.91 22.30
CA LYS A 6 -6.86 7.68 21.16
C LYS A 6 -5.73 7.78 20.14
N LYS A 7 -5.98 7.28 18.92
CA LYS A 7 -5.02 7.32 17.81
C LYS A 7 -4.92 8.75 17.28
N GLU A 8 -3.74 9.35 17.37
CA GLU A 8 -3.43 10.59 16.66
C GLU A 8 -3.36 10.28 15.16
N VAL A 9 -4.38 10.75 14.44
CA VAL A 9 -4.29 10.95 13.00
C VAL A 9 -3.49 12.23 12.83
N GLU A 10 -2.34 12.17 12.17
CA GLU A 10 -1.57 13.35 11.81
C GLU A 10 -2.35 14.12 10.73
N VAL A 11 -3.20 15.05 11.19
CA VAL A 11 -3.87 16.02 10.33
C VAL A 11 -2.85 17.11 10.06
N LEU A 12 -2.21 17.03 8.90
CA LEU A 12 -1.31 18.09 8.48
C LEU A 12 -2.14 19.39 8.29
N PRO A 13 -1.67 20.53 8.82
CA PRO A 13 -2.35 21.81 8.64
C PRO A 13 -2.48 22.15 7.14
N LYS A 14 -3.40 23.08 6.83
CA LYS A 14 -3.67 23.60 5.47
C LYS A 14 -2.41 23.57 4.61
N VAL A 15 -2.49 22.88 3.47
CA VAL A 15 -1.45 22.86 2.43
C VAL A 15 -1.12 24.31 2.06
N THR A 16 -0.10 24.89 2.69
CA THR A 16 0.56 26.06 2.13
C THR A 16 1.29 25.54 0.90
N ARG A 17 1.03 26.16 -0.26
CA ARG A 17 1.58 25.77 -1.57
C ARG A 17 3.12 25.75 -1.65
N GLU A 18 3.80 26.04 -0.54
CA GLU A 18 5.25 26.03 -0.38
C GLU A 18 5.82 24.64 -0.07
N ASP A 19 4.97 23.65 0.22
CA ASP A 19 5.40 22.27 0.39
C ASP A 19 5.55 21.56 -0.96
N ASN A 20 6.73 21.62 -1.57
CA ASN A 20 7.09 20.96 -2.82
C ASN A 20 7.24 19.41 -2.67
N ARG A 21 6.46 18.82 -1.76
CA ARG A 21 6.55 17.41 -1.37
C ARG A 21 5.91 16.52 -2.43
N LYS A 22 6.62 15.45 -2.81
CA LYS A 22 6.13 14.48 -3.81
C LYS A 22 5.15 13.50 -3.15
N ARG A 23 4.31 12.85 -3.96
CA ARG A 23 3.38 11.81 -3.53
C ARG A 23 3.50 10.58 -4.42
N ILE A 24 3.30 9.41 -3.80
CA ILE A 24 3.15 8.15 -4.52
C ILE A 24 1.65 7.98 -4.75
N VAL A 25 1.28 7.69 -5.99
CA VAL A 25 -0.10 7.62 -6.43
C VAL A 25 -0.32 6.38 -7.29
N ASP A 26 -1.48 5.77 -7.13
CA ASP A 26 -2.06 4.89 -8.14
C ASP A 26 -2.73 5.78 -9.20
N LEU A 27 -2.23 5.74 -10.43
CA LEU A 27 -2.70 6.62 -11.52
C LEU A 27 -4.12 6.26 -11.98
N ASP A 28 -4.49 4.99 -11.94
CA ASP A 28 -5.81 4.53 -12.37
C ASP A 28 -6.85 4.98 -11.35
N VAL A 29 -6.57 4.74 -10.06
CA VAL A 29 -7.44 5.20 -8.96
C VAL A 29 -7.54 6.72 -8.91
N LEU A 30 -6.43 7.44 -9.11
CA LEU A 30 -6.44 8.89 -9.16
C LEU A 30 -7.28 9.40 -10.35
N GLY A 31 -7.11 8.83 -11.53
CA GLY A 31 -7.83 9.23 -12.74
C GLY A 31 -9.34 9.00 -12.62
N GLU A 32 -9.76 7.88 -12.02
CA GLU A 32 -11.16 7.59 -11.73
C GLU A 32 -11.74 8.55 -10.69
N ASN A 33 -10.99 8.84 -9.62
CA ASN A 33 -11.45 9.68 -8.51
C ASN A 33 -11.37 11.18 -8.79
N LEU A 34 -10.67 11.62 -9.85
CA LEU A 34 -10.59 13.03 -10.28
C LEU A 34 -11.84 13.51 -11.04
N LYS A 35 -13.01 13.02 -10.63
CA LYS A 35 -14.30 13.41 -11.16
C LYS A 35 -15.25 13.74 -10.02
N CYS A 36 -16.05 14.77 -10.20
CA CYS A 36 -17.09 15.10 -9.24
C CYS A 36 -18.13 13.98 -9.19
N LYS A 37 -18.43 13.44 -8.00
CA LYS A 37 -19.44 12.39 -7.84
C LYS A 37 -20.87 12.84 -8.19
N GLU A 38 -21.14 14.13 -8.11
CA GLU A 38 -22.46 14.71 -8.38
C GLU A 38 -22.64 15.10 -9.85
N CYS A 39 -21.73 15.93 -10.39
CA CYS A 39 -21.88 16.48 -11.74
C CYS A 39 -20.95 15.86 -12.79
N GLN A 40 -20.11 14.88 -12.40
CA GLN A 40 -19.16 14.18 -13.28
C GLN A 40 -18.09 15.08 -13.94
N SER A 41 -18.03 16.37 -13.58
CA SER A 41 -16.99 17.26 -14.10
C SER A 41 -15.60 16.88 -13.58
N ILE A 42 -14.59 17.14 -14.40
CA ILE A 42 -13.19 16.89 -14.05
C ILE A 42 -12.79 17.82 -12.90
N LEU A 43 -12.10 17.26 -11.90
CA LEU A 43 -11.57 18.00 -10.77
C LEU A 43 -10.13 18.42 -11.04
N PHE A 44 -9.79 19.68 -10.73
CA PHE A 44 -8.43 20.18 -10.84
C PHE A 44 -7.67 20.02 -9.52
N LEU A 45 -6.52 19.36 -9.57
CA LEU A 45 -5.63 19.20 -8.40
C LEU A 45 -5.19 20.55 -7.81
N THR A 46 -5.12 21.61 -8.62
CA THR A 46 -4.80 22.98 -8.18
C THR A 46 -5.83 23.57 -7.22
N ASN A 47 -7.03 23.00 -7.17
CA ASN A 47 -8.16 23.39 -6.32
C ASN A 47 -8.22 22.56 -5.02
N THR A 48 -7.18 21.78 -4.73
CA THR A 48 -7.02 21.12 -3.43
C THR A 48 -6.99 22.17 -2.33
N ILE A 49 -7.86 22.02 -1.33
CA ILE A 49 -7.94 22.89 -0.15
C ILE A 49 -7.37 22.23 1.11
N GLU A 50 -7.30 20.91 1.12
CA GLU A 50 -6.80 20.11 2.24
C GLU A 50 -6.22 18.80 1.69
N GLU A 51 -5.16 18.33 2.32
CA GLU A 51 -4.60 17.01 2.10
C GLU A 51 -4.49 16.28 3.43
N LYS A 52 -4.98 15.05 3.47
CA LYS A 52 -4.76 14.13 4.58
C LYS A 52 -3.84 13.00 4.14
N CYS A 53 -2.64 12.95 4.71
CA CYS A 53 -1.71 11.85 4.52
C CYS A 53 -2.05 10.69 5.48
N ILE A 54 -2.10 9.46 4.97
CA ILE A 54 -2.33 8.26 5.77
C ILE A 54 -1.27 7.22 5.39
N GLY A 55 -0.15 7.19 6.12
CA GLY A 55 1.00 6.40 5.69
C GLY A 55 1.62 7.00 4.43
N LEU A 56 1.70 6.22 3.35
CA LEU A 56 2.38 6.63 2.11
C LEU A 56 1.43 7.08 0.99
N TYR A 57 0.11 7.12 1.26
CA TYR A 57 -0.89 7.65 0.34
C TYR A 57 -1.61 8.86 0.93
N SER A 58 -2.27 9.61 0.06
CA SER A 58 -3.02 10.81 0.42
C SER A 58 -4.49 10.72 0.03
N ILE A 59 -5.29 11.47 0.79
CA ILE A 59 -6.67 11.81 0.45
C ILE A 59 -6.72 13.33 0.29
N LEU A 60 -7.09 13.79 -0.90
CA LEU A 60 -7.26 15.22 -1.19
C LEU A 60 -8.71 15.64 -0.99
N THR A 61 -8.92 16.79 -0.38
CA THR A 61 -10.21 17.49 -0.44
C THR A 61 -10.10 18.57 -1.51
N ILE A 62 -10.82 18.41 -2.61
CA ILE A 62 -10.80 19.33 -3.75
C ILE A 62 -12.08 20.18 -3.73
N LYS A 63 -11.92 21.50 -3.84
CA LYS A 63 -13.05 22.42 -4.04
C LYS A 63 -13.54 22.30 -5.49
N ARG A 64 -14.86 22.16 -5.63
CA ARG A 64 -15.53 22.01 -6.91
C ARG A 64 -15.80 23.39 -7.53
N ASP A 65 -15.58 23.51 -8.84
CA ASP A 65 -15.83 24.75 -9.59
C ASP A 65 -17.25 24.79 -10.18
N SER A 66 -17.72 23.66 -10.74
CA SER A 66 -18.99 23.57 -11.47
C SER A 66 -20.20 23.39 -10.58
N CYS A 67 -20.05 22.78 -9.40
CA CYS A 67 -21.10 22.64 -8.40
C CYS A 67 -20.57 23.00 -7.01
N GLN A 68 -21.42 23.55 -6.14
CA GLN A 68 -20.98 24.00 -4.82
C GLN A 68 -20.57 22.81 -3.95
N GLY A 69 -19.44 22.91 -3.25
CA GLY A 69 -19.00 21.93 -2.25
C GLY A 69 -17.58 21.41 -2.48
N THR A 70 -17.30 20.25 -1.89
CA THR A 70 -15.97 19.62 -1.94
C THR A 70 -16.10 18.14 -2.26
N THR A 71 -15.03 17.54 -2.79
CA THR A 71 -14.97 16.10 -3.05
C THR A 71 -13.67 15.55 -2.50
N LYS A 72 -13.76 14.38 -1.86
CA LYS A 72 -12.60 13.61 -1.41
C LYS A 72 -12.10 12.72 -2.55
N VAL A 73 -10.82 12.84 -2.87
CA VAL A 73 -10.13 12.07 -3.91
C VAL A 73 -9.07 11.22 -3.22
N GLU A 74 -9.27 9.91 -3.23
CA GLU A 74 -8.27 8.97 -2.71
C GLU A 74 -7.26 8.63 -3.80
N MET A 75 -5.97 8.54 -3.44
CA MET A 75 -4.87 8.24 -4.38
C MET A 75 -4.40 6.78 -4.36
N SER A 76 -5.12 5.92 -3.65
CA SER A 76 -4.81 4.50 -3.52
C SER A 76 -6.13 3.74 -3.42
N SER A 77 -6.21 2.61 -4.10
CA SER A 77 -7.19 1.57 -3.81
C SER A 77 -7.03 1.09 -2.36
N LYS A 78 -8.11 0.52 -1.83
CA LYS A 78 -8.12 -0.11 -0.50
C LYS A 78 -8.67 -1.53 -0.59
N ASP A 79 -8.09 -2.43 0.18
CA ASP A 79 -8.64 -3.77 0.37
C ASP A 79 -9.93 -3.75 1.21
N GLU A 80 -10.54 -4.92 1.39
CA GLU A 80 -11.73 -5.13 2.23
C GLU A 80 -11.55 -4.68 3.70
N ASN A 81 -10.30 -4.59 4.16
CA ASN A 81 -9.93 -4.16 5.52
C ASN A 81 -9.52 -2.67 5.58
N GLY A 82 -9.66 -1.93 4.48
CA GLY A 82 -9.31 -0.51 4.38
C GLY A 82 -7.81 -0.24 4.29
N LYS A 83 -6.98 -1.23 3.98
CA LYS A 83 -5.53 -1.10 3.78
C LYS A 83 -5.23 -0.59 2.38
N SER A 84 -4.35 0.41 2.30
CA SER A 84 -3.92 0.98 1.03
C SER A 84 -2.99 0.04 0.30
N GLU A 85 -3.29 -0.21 -0.97
CA GLU A 85 -2.45 -1.02 -1.86
C GLU A 85 -1.09 -0.36 -2.13
N VAL A 86 -1.06 0.97 -2.30
CA VAL A 86 0.20 1.74 -2.42
C VAL A 86 1.09 1.51 -1.20
N THR A 87 0.52 1.62 0.00
CA THR A 87 1.30 1.41 1.24
C THR A 87 1.74 -0.04 1.38
N ALA A 88 0.86 -0.99 1.08
CA ALA A 88 1.19 -2.42 1.12
C ALA A 88 2.33 -2.77 0.16
N SER A 89 2.29 -2.27 -1.07
CA SER A 89 3.31 -2.52 -2.10
C SER A 89 4.69 -2.01 -1.69
N ILE A 90 4.77 -0.81 -1.11
CA ILE A 90 6.04 -0.24 -0.67
C ILE A 90 6.59 -1.01 0.54
N VAL A 91 5.74 -1.36 1.51
CA VAL A 91 6.17 -2.15 2.67
C VAL A 91 6.58 -3.56 2.24
N LEU A 92 5.91 -4.15 1.25
CA LEU A 92 6.30 -5.44 0.66
C LEU A 92 7.69 -5.34 0.04
N GLY A 93 7.92 -4.31 -0.79
CA GLY A 93 9.24 -4.04 -1.36
C GLY A 93 10.31 -3.84 -0.29
N ALA A 94 10.00 -3.12 0.80
CA ALA A 94 10.91 -2.93 1.92
C ALA A 94 11.23 -4.24 2.63
N VAL A 95 10.22 -5.06 2.95
CA VAL A 95 10.39 -6.39 3.58
C VAL A 95 11.20 -7.31 2.67
N HIS A 96 10.86 -7.37 1.39
CA HIS A 96 11.57 -8.19 0.39
C HIS A 96 13.05 -7.79 0.25
N ALA A 97 13.34 -6.48 0.34
CA ALA A 97 14.71 -5.95 0.31
C ALA A 97 15.45 -5.99 1.66
N GLY A 98 14.84 -6.53 2.73
CA GLY A 98 15.44 -6.53 4.08
C GLY A 98 15.56 -5.13 4.72
N VAL A 99 14.74 -4.18 4.28
CA VAL A 99 14.74 -2.78 4.72
C VAL A 99 13.69 -2.56 5.81
N GLY A 100 14.14 -2.23 7.03
CA GLY A 100 13.23 -1.83 8.12
C GLY A 100 12.71 -0.39 8.01
N ASN A 101 11.70 -0.05 8.81
CA ASN A 101 11.03 1.26 8.85
C ASN A 101 11.99 2.47 8.85
N THR A 102 13.04 2.44 9.67
CA THR A 102 14.00 3.54 9.77
C THR A 102 14.73 3.79 8.45
N ASN A 103 15.18 2.73 7.77
CA ASN A 103 15.90 2.86 6.51
C ASN A 103 14.95 3.23 5.36
N LEU A 104 13.71 2.71 5.38
CA LEU A 104 12.67 3.14 4.45
C LEU A 104 12.38 4.65 4.59
N ASN A 105 12.21 5.16 5.81
CA ASN A 105 11.98 6.58 6.03
C ASN A 105 13.16 7.46 5.61
N LYS A 106 14.41 6.99 5.75
CA LYS A 106 15.59 7.69 5.20
C LYS A 106 15.52 7.80 3.67
N LEU A 107 15.14 6.70 2.99
CA LEU A 107 14.97 6.69 1.54
C LEU A 107 13.85 7.65 1.10
N LEU A 108 12.70 7.60 1.76
CA LEU A 108 11.55 8.47 1.48
C LEU A 108 11.90 9.96 1.68
N ALA A 109 12.65 10.27 2.75
CA ALA A 109 13.13 11.63 3.00
C ALA A 109 14.04 12.13 1.86
N CYS A 110 14.97 11.29 1.37
CA CYS A 110 15.82 11.65 0.22
C CYS A 110 15.03 11.91 -1.06
N ALA A 111 13.89 11.23 -1.22
CA ALA A 111 12.99 11.41 -2.36
C ALA A 111 11.97 12.56 -2.17
N ASN A 112 11.99 13.27 -1.04
CA ASN A 112 11.00 14.26 -0.63
C ASN A 112 9.56 13.71 -0.59
N LEU A 113 9.42 12.48 -0.08
CA LEU A 113 8.16 11.76 0.11
C LEU A 113 7.75 11.76 1.60
N PRO A 114 6.45 11.63 1.92
CA PRO A 114 5.99 11.50 3.30
C PRO A 114 6.57 10.24 3.96
N SER A 115 6.86 10.32 5.25
CA SER A 115 7.31 9.19 6.06
C SER A 115 6.14 8.31 6.51
N ILE A 116 6.42 7.03 6.78
CA ILE A 116 5.47 6.11 7.41
C ILE A 116 5.84 5.89 8.89
N SER A 117 4.84 6.00 9.77
CA SER A 117 5.05 5.74 11.21
C SER A 117 5.43 4.28 11.45
N ASN A 118 6.25 4.04 12.48
CA ASN A 118 6.66 2.68 12.84
C ASN A 118 5.46 1.77 13.15
N TYR A 119 4.46 2.30 13.87
CA TYR A 119 3.23 1.58 14.17
C TYR A 119 2.52 1.11 12.89
N LEU A 120 2.32 2.00 11.92
CA LEU A 120 1.62 1.65 10.69
C LEU A 120 2.46 0.67 9.86
N TYR A 121 3.76 0.92 9.75
CA TYR A 121 4.70 0.01 9.08
C TYR A 121 4.62 -1.40 9.67
N LYS A 122 4.68 -1.55 11.01
CA LYS A 122 4.60 -2.85 11.69
C LYS A 122 3.30 -3.59 11.42
N GLN A 123 2.18 -2.87 11.24
CA GLN A 123 0.92 -3.52 10.85
C GLN A 123 0.98 -4.11 9.44
N TYR A 124 1.49 -3.35 8.46
CA TYR A 124 1.66 -3.85 7.09
C TYR A 124 2.70 -4.95 7.03
N GLU A 125 3.84 -4.79 7.72
CA GLU A 125 4.90 -5.81 7.81
C GLU A 125 4.36 -7.13 8.36
N LYS A 126 3.52 -7.11 9.40
CA LYS A 126 2.89 -8.33 9.93
C LYS A 126 1.93 -8.97 8.92
N MET A 127 1.08 -8.18 8.27
CA MET A 127 0.15 -8.64 7.24
C MET A 127 0.91 -9.32 6.09
N ILE A 128 1.92 -8.65 5.57
CA ILE A 128 2.76 -9.11 4.47
C ILE A 128 3.58 -10.34 4.87
N GLY A 129 4.20 -10.32 6.06
CA GLY A 129 4.97 -11.46 6.55
C GLY A 129 4.12 -12.73 6.67
N THR A 130 2.85 -12.58 7.09
CA THR A 130 1.90 -13.71 7.16
C THR A 130 1.59 -14.27 5.76
N ALA A 131 1.40 -13.40 4.77
CA ALA A 131 1.18 -13.80 3.39
C ALA A 131 2.42 -14.51 2.80
N ILE A 132 3.62 -13.95 3.00
CA ILE A 132 4.89 -14.54 2.55
C ILE A 132 5.10 -15.92 3.18
N GLU A 133 4.88 -16.07 4.49
CA GLU A 133 5.05 -17.34 5.19
C GLU A 133 4.08 -18.41 4.66
N THR A 134 2.84 -18.02 4.39
CA THR A 134 1.81 -18.92 3.85
C THR A 134 2.18 -19.41 2.46
N GLU A 135 2.64 -18.49 1.59
CA GLU A 135 3.08 -18.83 0.24
C GLU A 135 4.32 -19.73 0.26
N ALA A 136 5.32 -19.39 1.09
CA ALA A 136 6.52 -20.19 1.24
C ALA A 136 6.21 -21.63 1.71
N ARG A 137 5.28 -21.77 2.66
CA ARG A 137 4.83 -23.10 3.14
C ARG A 137 4.15 -23.90 2.03
N THR A 138 3.27 -23.26 1.27
CA THR A 138 2.55 -23.89 0.16
C THR A 138 3.51 -24.35 -0.92
N SER A 139 4.45 -23.48 -1.30
CA SER A 139 5.50 -23.79 -2.26
C SER A 139 6.39 -24.95 -1.82
N CYS A 140 6.84 -24.96 -0.55
CA CYS A 140 7.63 -26.08 -0.01
C CYS A 140 6.85 -27.41 -0.02
N LEU A 141 5.56 -27.37 0.30
CA LEU A 141 4.72 -28.58 0.27
C LEU A 141 4.54 -29.12 -1.15
N GLN A 142 4.30 -28.24 -2.12
CA GLN A 142 4.17 -28.61 -3.53
C GLN A 142 5.48 -29.24 -4.05
N ALA A 143 6.62 -28.59 -3.78
CA ALA A 143 7.93 -29.13 -4.16
C ALA A 143 8.18 -30.52 -3.56
N ALA A 144 7.84 -30.75 -2.29
CA ALA A 144 7.98 -32.07 -1.67
C ALA A 144 7.09 -33.15 -2.31
N ILE A 145 5.89 -32.78 -2.78
CA ILE A 145 4.99 -33.69 -3.49
C ILE A 145 5.56 -34.03 -4.87
N GLU A 146 6.05 -33.04 -5.60
CA GLU A 146 6.66 -33.20 -6.92
C GLU A 146 7.94 -34.06 -6.84
N GLU A 147 8.81 -33.78 -5.88
CA GLU A 147 10.01 -34.59 -5.63
C GLU A 147 9.66 -36.05 -5.37
N LYS A 148 8.64 -36.31 -4.54
CA LYS A 148 8.17 -37.68 -4.27
C LYS A 148 7.67 -38.37 -5.54
N GLN A 149 6.91 -37.69 -6.39
CA GLN A 149 6.38 -38.24 -7.63
C GLN A 149 7.52 -38.59 -8.59
N LEU A 150 8.48 -37.67 -8.79
CA LEU A 150 9.64 -37.89 -9.65
C LEU A 150 10.49 -39.08 -9.18
N VAL A 151 10.65 -39.27 -7.87
CA VAL A 151 11.37 -40.43 -7.32
C VAL A 151 10.66 -41.73 -7.66
N ILE A 152 9.33 -41.80 -7.49
CA ILE A 152 8.54 -43.00 -7.81
C ILE A 152 8.66 -43.33 -9.31
N GLU A 153 8.45 -42.33 -10.18
CA GLU A 153 8.56 -42.51 -11.63
C GLU A 153 9.96 -43.00 -12.05
N ASN A 154 11.02 -42.46 -11.44
CA ASN A 154 12.38 -42.87 -11.74
C ASN A 154 12.65 -44.31 -11.30
N ILE A 155 12.13 -44.73 -10.14
CA ILE A 155 12.23 -46.13 -9.69
C ILE A 155 11.50 -47.07 -10.65
N GLU A 156 10.30 -46.71 -11.12
CA GLU A 156 9.54 -47.52 -12.08
C GLU A 156 10.26 -47.63 -13.43
N LYS A 157 10.83 -46.52 -13.93
CA LYS A 157 11.64 -46.53 -15.16
C LYS A 157 12.85 -47.45 -15.04
N LEU A 158 13.57 -47.41 -13.92
CA LEU A 158 14.72 -48.28 -13.66
C LEU A 158 14.31 -49.76 -13.58
N ARG A 159 13.17 -50.06 -12.94
CA ARG A 159 12.62 -51.43 -12.89
C ARG A 159 12.28 -52.00 -14.26
N ASN A 160 11.77 -51.17 -15.17
CA ASN A 160 11.40 -51.61 -16.52
C ASN A 160 12.60 -51.77 -17.48
N GLN A 161 13.80 -51.36 -17.07
CA GLN A 161 15.04 -51.47 -17.85
C GLN A 161 15.93 -52.67 -17.43
N LEU A 162 15.57 -53.35 -16.35
CA LEU A 162 16.22 -54.56 -15.83
C LEU A 162 15.41 -55.81 -16.22
#